data_AF-A0A9E7EWU8-F1
#
_entry.id   AF-A0A9E7EWU8-F1
#
_cell.length_a   1.000
_cell.length_b   1.000
_cell.length_c   1.000
_cell.angle_alpha   90.00
_cell.angle_beta   90.00
_cell.angle_gamma   90.00
#
_symmetry.space_group_name_H-M   'P 1'
#
loop_
_entity.id
_entity.type
_entity.pdbx_description
1 polymer ?
#
loop_
_entity_poly.entity_id
_entity_poly.type
_entity_poly.pdbx_seq_one_letter_code
_entity_poly.pdbx_strand_id
1 'polypeptide(L)'
;MAATPGGSLDTAREVETVERDRDGRWQVDSRSVDEAGGDGGDESEAFDGVVVCNGHFTEPRIAEIPGIDAWPGKQLHSHNYRVPEPFTDQVVLIIGSAASAVDISRDIVRYAKEVHISNRSLPDEPPRKQPGHDNMWLHSMIASTHSDGTVVFQDGSSVQVDVIIHCTGYNYHFPFLKTNGIITVDDNCVGPLYKHVFPPSHAPSLAFIGIPWKVAPFLMFELQSKWVAGVLSRRISLPTKEEMLEDVKAWYSQLESAGWPKRYTHNMSNKQFEYHDWLAKQCELPPVAEWRNLMYEAAGKNRVARPESYRDEWDDDHLISQAEEDFRKFSYHIHL
;
A
#
# COMPACT_ATOMS: atom_id res chain seq x y z
N MET A 1 -6.13 6.17 16.14
CA MET A 1 -6.95 5.08 16.68
C MET A 1 -6.07 4.14 17.49
N ALA A 2 -6.28 4.09 18.80
CA ALA A 2 -5.69 3.12 19.71
C ALA A 2 -6.81 2.23 20.29
N ALA A 3 -6.52 0.98 20.62
CA ALA A 3 -7.46 0.05 21.24
C ALA A 3 -6.86 -0.48 22.54
N THR A 4 -7.62 -0.39 23.64
CA THR A 4 -7.20 -0.85 24.97
C THR A 4 -7.83 -2.21 25.32
N PRO A 5 -7.22 -3.06 26.17
CA PRO A 5 -7.78 -4.35 26.55
C PRO A 5 -9.12 -4.19 27.29
N GLY A 6 -10.23 -4.56 26.64
CA GLY A 6 -11.59 -4.39 27.17
C GLY A 6 -12.27 -3.07 26.81
N GLY A 7 -11.61 -2.19 26.05
CA GLY A 7 -12.13 -0.88 25.63
C GLY A 7 -12.81 -0.90 24.26
N SER A 8 -13.86 -0.08 24.14
CA SER A 8 -14.39 0.35 22.85
C SER A 8 -13.32 1.07 22.04
N LEU A 9 -13.40 0.99 20.70
CA LEU A 9 -12.57 1.80 19.81
C LEU A 9 -12.72 3.28 20.17
N ASP A 10 -11.62 3.94 20.52
CA ASP A 10 -11.61 5.39 20.66
C ASP A 10 -11.32 6.04 19.30
N THR A 11 -12.38 6.56 18.68
CA THR A 11 -12.32 7.17 17.35
C THR A 11 -11.82 8.61 17.38
N ALA A 12 -11.73 9.24 18.55
CA ALA A 12 -11.37 10.64 18.71
C ALA A 12 -9.93 10.81 19.21
N ARG A 13 -9.05 9.82 19.03
CA ARG A 13 -7.64 9.91 19.45
C ARG A 13 -6.62 9.67 18.34
N GLU A 14 -5.65 10.58 18.28
CA GLU A 14 -4.45 10.48 17.46
C GLU A 14 -3.25 10.09 18.34
N VAL A 15 -2.48 9.09 17.91
CA VAL A 15 -1.27 8.65 18.61
C VAL A 15 -0.12 9.56 18.19
N GLU A 16 0.52 10.21 19.16
CA GLU A 16 1.61 11.16 18.94
C GLU A 16 2.98 10.53 19.16
N THR A 17 3.10 9.66 20.17
CA THR A 17 4.35 8.95 20.46
C THR A 17 4.09 7.50 20.85
N VAL A 18 5.05 6.64 20.50
CA VAL A 18 5.17 5.28 20.99
C VAL A 18 6.64 5.05 21.30
N GLU A 19 6.97 4.96 22.58
CA GLU A 19 8.35 4.76 23.06
C GLU A 19 8.40 3.63 24.07
N ARG A 20 9.53 2.92 24.12
CA ARG A 20 9.75 1.87 25.10
C ARG A 20 10.37 2.47 26.37
N ASP A 21 9.69 2.28 27.49
CA ASP A 21 10.15 2.80 28.79
C ASP A 21 11.28 1.96 29.40
N ARG A 22 11.77 2.40 30.57
CA ARG A 22 12.87 1.74 31.30
C ARG A 22 12.46 0.40 31.91
N ASP A 23 11.16 0.21 32.15
CA ASP A 23 10.60 -1.03 32.71
C ASP A 23 10.30 -2.05 31.59
N GLY A 24 10.53 -1.68 30.34
CA GLY A 24 10.42 -2.52 29.16
C GLY A 24 9.02 -2.57 28.54
N ARG A 25 8.08 -1.75 29.04
CA ARG A 25 6.72 -1.56 28.49
C ARG A 25 6.72 -0.44 27.45
N TRP A 26 5.62 -0.32 26.73
CA TRP A 26 5.43 0.70 25.70
C TRP A 26 4.55 1.82 26.23
N GLN A 27 5.14 3.01 26.35
CA GLN A 27 4.40 4.24 26.61
C GLN A 27 3.80 4.73 25.30
N VAL A 28 2.49 4.92 25.27
CA VAL A 28 1.75 5.46 24.13
C VAL A 28 1.14 6.78 24.56
N ASP A 29 1.62 7.88 23.99
CA ASP A 29 1.02 9.19 24.17
C ASP A 29 0.06 9.46 23.01
N SER A 30 -1.12 9.96 23.34
CA SER A 30 -2.15 10.31 22.36
C SER A 30 -2.85 11.59 22.75
N ARG A 31 -3.40 12.29 21.77
CA ARG A 31 -4.20 13.49 21.95
C ARG A 31 -5.64 13.27 21.48
N SER A 32 -6.59 13.98 22.09
CA SER A 32 -7.94 14.07 21.55
C SER A 32 -7.97 14.92 20.27
N VAL A 33 -8.80 14.52 19.30
CA VAL A 33 -9.02 15.23 18.03
C VAL A 33 -10.47 15.72 17.88
N ASP A 34 -11.24 15.82 18.97
CA ASP A 34 -12.63 16.29 18.92
C ASP A 34 -12.76 17.68 18.25
N GLU A 35 -13.67 17.77 17.27
CA GLU A 35 -13.96 18.98 16.48
C GLU A 35 -14.46 20.17 17.34
N ALA A 36 -14.85 19.90 18.58
CA ALA A 36 -15.44 20.87 19.50
C ALA A 36 -14.44 21.58 20.41
N GLY A 37 -13.17 21.75 20.02
CA GLY A 37 -12.22 22.68 20.69
C GLY A 37 -12.07 22.51 22.21
N GLY A 38 -12.45 21.34 22.73
CA GLY A 38 -12.36 21.00 24.14
C GLY A 38 -11.02 20.37 24.42
N ASP A 39 -10.44 20.71 25.56
CA ASP A 39 -9.22 20.12 26.14
C ASP A 39 -9.48 18.65 26.49
N GLY A 40 -9.63 17.79 25.48
CA GLY A 40 -9.83 16.34 25.63
C GLY A 40 -8.61 15.60 26.20
N GLY A 41 -7.59 16.36 26.63
CA GLY A 41 -6.42 15.90 27.37
C GLY A 41 -5.46 15.05 26.57
N ASP A 42 -4.17 15.36 26.68
CA ASP A 42 -3.13 14.42 26.36
C ASP A 42 -3.23 13.24 27.34
N GLU A 43 -3.18 12.02 26.83
CA GLU A 43 -3.25 10.79 27.61
C GLU A 43 -2.03 9.94 27.33
N SER A 44 -1.52 9.32 28.39
CA SER A 44 -0.30 8.54 28.38
C SER A 44 -0.62 7.19 29.03
N GLU A 45 -0.62 6.12 28.23
CA GLU A 45 -0.93 4.76 28.66
C GLU A 45 0.22 3.78 28.41
N ALA A 46 0.43 2.87 29.37
CA ALA A 46 1.49 1.86 29.30
C ALA A 46 0.97 0.47 28.89
N PHE A 47 1.52 -0.09 27.83
CA PHE A 47 1.13 -1.38 27.24
C PHE A 47 2.27 -2.40 27.27
N ASP A 48 1.91 -3.68 27.41
CA ASP A 48 2.87 -4.78 27.33
C ASP A 48 3.28 -5.10 25.89
N GLY A 49 2.44 -4.71 24.92
CA GLY A 49 2.75 -4.80 23.51
C GLY A 49 1.95 -3.82 22.66
N VAL A 50 2.53 -3.43 21.53
CA VAL A 50 1.94 -2.50 20.56
C VAL A 50 1.88 -3.18 19.19
N VAL A 51 0.74 -3.07 18.53
CA VAL A 51 0.55 -3.54 17.15
C VAL A 51 0.23 -2.34 16.26
N VAL A 52 1.15 -2.03 15.34
CA VAL A 52 1.06 -0.87 14.46
C VAL A 52 0.22 -1.21 13.22
N CYS A 53 -0.88 -0.48 13.03
CA CYS A 53 -1.87 -0.69 11.97
C CYS A 53 -2.27 0.62 11.27
N ASN A 54 -1.37 1.62 11.20
CA ASN A 54 -1.70 2.97 10.68
C ASN A 54 -1.79 3.07 9.14
N GLY A 55 -1.60 1.95 8.43
CA GLY A 55 -1.59 1.93 6.97
C GLY A 55 -0.36 2.59 6.35
N HIS A 56 -0.33 2.63 5.01
CA HIS A 56 0.82 3.14 4.26
C HIS A 56 0.42 3.74 2.89
N PHE A 57 -0.82 4.26 2.79
CA PHE A 57 -1.36 4.93 1.60
C PHE A 57 -1.83 6.36 1.90
N THR A 58 -1.04 7.07 2.71
CA THR A 58 -1.32 8.45 3.12
C THR A 58 -0.16 9.38 2.78
N GLU A 59 1.07 9.06 3.20
CA GLU A 59 2.26 9.88 2.93
C GLU A 59 2.69 9.79 1.45
N PRO A 60 2.52 10.85 0.65
CA PRO A 60 2.79 10.81 -0.79
C PRO A 60 4.27 10.57 -1.14
N ARG A 61 4.53 9.81 -2.22
CA ARG A 61 5.85 9.77 -2.86
C ARG A 61 5.82 10.63 -4.12
N ILE A 62 6.53 11.75 -4.12
CA ILE A 62 6.56 12.68 -5.26
C ILE A 62 7.69 12.30 -6.23
N ALA A 63 7.44 12.48 -7.54
CA ALA A 63 8.43 12.24 -8.58
C ALA A 63 9.39 13.43 -8.68
N GLU A 64 10.68 13.15 -8.81
CA GLU A 64 11.66 14.18 -9.18
C GLU A 64 11.59 14.43 -10.69
N ILE A 65 11.43 15.69 -11.08
CA ILE A 65 11.27 16.10 -12.48
C ILE A 65 12.21 17.28 -12.76
N PRO A 66 13.16 17.17 -13.70
CA PRO A 66 14.03 18.28 -14.06
C PRO A 66 13.25 19.51 -14.54
N GLY A 67 13.59 20.68 -14.02
CA GLY A 67 12.98 21.97 -14.40
C GLY A 67 11.64 22.30 -13.73
N ILE A 68 11.14 21.42 -12.83
CA ILE A 68 9.79 21.53 -12.28
C ILE A 68 9.53 22.81 -11.49
N ASP A 69 10.57 23.37 -10.85
CA ASP A 69 10.48 24.63 -10.08
C ASP A 69 10.12 25.83 -10.95
N ALA A 70 10.42 25.78 -12.25
CA ALA A 70 10.12 26.84 -13.21
C ALA A 70 8.80 26.60 -13.97
N TRP A 71 8.22 25.40 -13.91
CA TRP A 71 7.02 25.04 -14.65
C TRP A 71 5.77 25.68 -14.01
N PRO A 72 4.93 26.40 -14.78
CA PRO A 72 3.91 27.30 -14.21
C PRO A 72 2.58 26.63 -13.85
N GLY A 73 2.38 25.36 -14.21
CA GLY A 73 1.09 24.68 -14.05
C GLY A 73 0.82 24.17 -12.63
N LYS A 74 -0.26 23.42 -12.47
CA LYS A 74 -0.68 22.87 -11.16
C LYS A 74 -0.09 21.48 -10.94
N GLN A 75 0.42 21.24 -9.73
CA GLN A 75 0.88 19.91 -9.30
C GLN A 75 -0.02 19.37 -8.19
N LEU A 76 -0.38 18.09 -8.26
CA LEU A 76 -1.02 17.37 -7.17
C LEU A 76 -0.56 15.91 -7.13
N HIS A 77 -0.63 15.30 -5.95
CA HIS A 77 -0.53 13.85 -5.81
C HIS A 77 -1.91 13.20 -5.89
N SER A 78 -1.98 11.94 -6.34
CA SER A 78 -3.21 11.15 -6.39
C SER A 78 -3.94 11.05 -5.03
N HIS A 79 -3.21 11.21 -3.92
CA HIS A 79 -3.77 11.32 -2.57
C HIS A 79 -4.82 12.43 -2.44
N ASN A 80 -4.66 13.53 -3.19
CA ASN A 80 -5.55 14.69 -3.17
C ASN A 80 -6.57 14.68 -4.33
N TYR A 81 -6.52 13.69 -5.22
CA TYR A 81 -7.54 13.52 -6.25
C TYR A 81 -8.87 13.11 -5.61
N ARG A 82 -9.97 13.75 -6.02
CA ARG A 82 -11.31 13.46 -5.47
C ARG A 82 -12.32 13.21 -6.56
N VAL A 83 -12.39 14.11 -7.53
CA VAL A 83 -13.40 14.12 -8.58
C VAL A 83 -12.81 14.69 -9.89
N PRO A 84 -13.35 14.33 -11.06
CA PRO A 84 -12.74 14.68 -12.36
C PRO A 84 -13.13 16.07 -12.91
N GLU A 85 -14.22 16.68 -12.45
CA GLU A 85 -14.76 17.95 -12.99
C GLU A 85 -13.78 19.14 -12.95
N PRO A 86 -12.91 19.30 -11.93
CA PRO A 86 -11.90 20.36 -11.93
C PRO A 86 -10.89 20.26 -13.08
N PHE A 87 -10.83 19.14 -13.79
CA PHE A 87 -9.94 18.90 -14.93
C PHE A 87 -10.64 19.13 -16.28
N THR A 88 -11.87 19.65 -16.30
CA THR A 88 -12.58 19.96 -17.55
C THR A 88 -11.76 20.89 -18.45
N ASP A 89 -11.65 20.52 -19.73
CA ASP A 89 -10.90 21.23 -20.77
C ASP A 89 -9.40 21.45 -20.49
N GLN A 90 -8.83 20.78 -19.47
CA GLN A 90 -7.39 20.82 -19.16
C GLN A 90 -6.61 19.76 -19.95
N VAL A 91 -5.33 20.03 -20.22
CA VAL A 91 -4.34 19.01 -20.60
C VAL A 91 -3.66 18.49 -19.34
N VAL A 92 -3.89 17.21 -19.03
CA VAL A 92 -3.47 16.58 -17.78
C VAL A 92 -2.39 15.54 -18.03
N LEU A 93 -1.25 15.65 -17.34
CA LEU A 93 -0.19 14.65 -17.31
C LEU A 93 -0.26 13.82 -16.02
N ILE A 94 -0.37 12.51 -16.15
CA ILE A 94 -0.36 11.55 -15.05
C ILE A 94 0.98 10.82 -15.03
N ILE A 95 1.68 10.83 -13.89
CA ILE A 95 2.97 10.14 -13.72
C ILE A 95 2.74 8.83 -12.99
N GLY A 96 2.92 7.71 -13.69
CA GLY A 96 2.76 6.36 -13.16
C GLY A 96 1.88 5.47 -14.02
N SER A 97 1.88 4.17 -13.72
CA SER A 97 1.19 3.15 -14.51
C SER A 97 0.54 2.04 -13.67
N ALA A 98 0.46 2.25 -12.35
CA ALA A 98 -0.19 1.33 -11.43
C ALA A 98 -1.69 1.66 -11.26
N ALA A 99 -2.35 1.02 -10.29
CA ALA A 99 -3.80 1.11 -10.07
C ALA A 99 -4.33 2.54 -10.06
N SER A 100 -3.73 3.45 -9.26
CA SER A 100 -4.17 4.85 -9.21
C SER A 100 -4.05 5.55 -10.56
N ALA A 101 -2.94 5.35 -11.29
CA ALA A 101 -2.77 5.98 -12.59
C ALA A 101 -3.81 5.50 -13.60
N VAL A 102 -4.07 4.19 -13.64
CA VAL A 102 -5.05 3.57 -14.54
C VAL A 102 -6.47 4.03 -14.23
N ASP A 103 -6.88 4.01 -12.96
CA ASP A 103 -8.25 4.39 -12.62
C ASP A 103 -8.47 5.91 -12.74
N ILE A 104 -7.51 6.75 -12.29
CA ILE A 104 -7.63 8.21 -12.39
C ILE A 104 -7.59 8.68 -13.85
N SER A 105 -6.74 8.10 -14.70
CA SER A 105 -6.71 8.49 -16.12
C SER A 105 -8.03 8.22 -16.81
N ARG A 106 -8.67 7.10 -16.49
CA ARG A 106 -9.98 6.70 -17.05
C ARG A 106 -11.16 7.51 -16.51
N ASP A 107 -11.03 8.02 -15.28
CA ASP A 107 -12.05 8.89 -14.69
C ASP A 107 -11.96 10.31 -15.29
N ILE A 108 -10.75 10.85 -15.41
CA ILE A 108 -10.50 12.21 -15.93
C ILE A 108 -10.72 12.34 -17.44
N VAL A 109 -10.42 11.31 -18.24
CA VAL A 109 -10.46 11.38 -19.72
C VAL A 109 -11.80 11.82 -20.29
N ARG A 110 -12.90 11.63 -19.56
CA ARG A 110 -14.25 12.05 -19.96
C ARG A 110 -14.47 13.56 -19.84
N TYR A 111 -13.60 14.26 -19.11
CA TYR A 111 -13.71 15.68 -18.79
C TYR A 111 -12.54 16.49 -19.36
N ALA A 112 -11.33 15.94 -19.29
CA ALA A 112 -10.12 16.61 -19.77
C ALA A 112 -10.08 16.75 -21.30
N LYS A 113 -9.42 17.81 -21.75
CA LYS A 113 -9.13 18.01 -23.18
C LYS A 113 -8.22 16.90 -23.69
N GLU A 114 -7.13 16.64 -22.97
CA GLU A 114 -6.14 15.60 -23.28
C GLU A 114 -5.59 14.98 -21.98
N VAL A 115 -5.35 13.67 -21.98
CA VAL A 115 -4.72 12.95 -20.87
C VAL A 115 -3.44 12.28 -21.36
N HIS A 116 -2.32 12.61 -20.74
CA HIS A 116 -1.01 12.03 -21.06
C HIS A 116 -0.55 11.20 -19.87
N ILE A 117 -0.08 9.98 -20.10
CA ILE A 117 0.42 9.09 -19.05
C ILE A 117 1.91 8.88 -19.28
N SER A 118 2.75 9.32 -18.33
CA SER A 118 4.17 8.99 -18.33
C SER A 118 4.40 7.68 -17.57
N ASN A 119 4.90 6.68 -18.29
CA ASN A 119 5.16 5.35 -17.75
C ASN A 119 6.63 4.97 -17.96
N ARG A 120 7.39 4.93 -16.87
CA ARG A 120 8.81 4.53 -16.87
C ARG A 120 9.10 3.10 -17.35
N SER A 121 8.07 2.27 -17.50
CA SER A 121 8.21 0.90 -18.03
C SER A 121 8.03 0.82 -19.55
N LEU A 122 7.66 1.93 -20.20
CA LEU A 122 7.62 2.01 -21.66
C LEU A 122 9.01 2.38 -22.20
N PRO A 123 9.40 1.86 -23.38
CA PRO A 123 10.60 2.30 -24.07
C PRO A 123 10.47 3.74 -24.55
N ASP A 124 11.60 4.38 -24.86
CA ASP A 124 11.67 5.72 -25.45
C ASP A 124 11.27 5.68 -26.94
N GLU A 125 9.98 5.50 -27.15
CA GLU A 125 9.33 5.48 -28.46
C GLU A 125 8.24 6.54 -28.53
N PRO A 126 7.87 6.99 -29.75
CA PRO A 126 6.84 8.00 -29.94
C PRO A 126 5.53 7.69 -29.21
N PRO A 127 4.79 8.72 -28.79
CA PRO A 127 3.61 8.53 -27.95
C PRO A 127 2.55 7.70 -28.65
N ARG A 128 1.97 6.76 -27.91
CA ARG A 128 0.95 5.85 -28.41
C ARG A 128 -0.41 6.24 -27.86
N LYS A 129 -1.44 6.27 -28.71
CA LYS A 129 -2.81 6.47 -28.26
C LYS A 129 -3.26 5.27 -27.42
N GLN A 130 -3.91 5.51 -26.28
CA GLN A 130 -4.50 4.45 -25.48
C GLN A 130 -5.68 3.84 -26.27
N PRO A 131 -5.73 2.52 -26.49
CA PRO A 131 -6.84 1.89 -27.19
C PRO A 131 -8.18 2.20 -26.52
N GLY A 132 -9.19 2.55 -27.32
CA GLY A 132 -10.54 2.90 -26.85
C GLY A 132 -10.72 4.36 -26.42
N HIS A 133 -9.67 5.19 -26.44
CA HIS A 133 -9.75 6.61 -26.04
C HIS A 133 -9.22 7.53 -27.14
N ASP A 134 -9.97 8.59 -27.43
CA ASP A 134 -9.59 9.53 -28.48
C ASP A 134 -8.67 10.66 -28.03
N ASN A 135 -8.56 10.85 -26.72
CA ASN A 135 -7.83 11.94 -26.07
C ASN A 135 -6.93 11.44 -24.93
N MET A 136 -6.40 10.21 -25.04
CA MET A 136 -5.46 9.66 -24.07
C MET A 136 -4.22 9.08 -24.74
N TRP A 137 -3.03 9.43 -24.25
CA TRP A 137 -1.74 9.03 -24.80
C TRP A 137 -0.79 8.47 -23.74
N LEU A 138 0.01 7.49 -24.15
CA LEU A 138 1.07 6.87 -23.38
C LEU A 138 2.43 7.41 -23.84
N HIS A 139 3.25 7.80 -22.88
CA HIS A 139 4.59 8.36 -23.06
C HIS A 139 5.60 7.57 -22.23
N SER A 140 6.88 7.63 -22.63
CA SER A 140 7.97 7.21 -21.77
C SER A 140 8.17 8.21 -20.61
N MET A 141 9.35 8.22 -19.98
CA MET A 141 9.62 9.13 -18.87
C MET A 141 9.67 10.59 -19.32
N ILE A 142 9.32 11.48 -18.39
CA ILE A 142 9.57 12.92 -18.54
C ILE A 142 11.09 13.15 -18.54
N ALA A 143 11.58 13.89 -19.53
CA ALA A 143 12.97 14.35 -19.59
C ALA A 143 13.14 15.69 -18.86
N SER A 144 12.26 16.66 -19.12
CA SER A 144 12.29 17.98 -18.49
C SER A 144 10.96 18.71 -18.59
N THR A 145 10.83 19.77 -17.79
CA THR A 145 9.72 20.74 -17.85
C THR A 145 10.27 22.15 -18.01
N HIS A 146 9.46 23.03 -18.60
CA HIS A 146 9.88 24.37 -19.01
C HIS A 146 8.91 25.46 -18.51
N SER A 147 9.40 26.70 -18.43
CA SER A 147 8.66 27.84 -17.89
C SER A 147 7.50 28.34 -18.75
N ASP A 148 7.41 27.87 -19.99
CA ASP A 148 6.30 28.14 -20.89
C ASP A 148 5.15 27.13 -20.77
N GLY A 149 5.22 26.18 -19.82
CA GLY A 149 4.23 25.11 -19.64
C GLY A 149 4.56 23.80 -20.35
N THR A 150 5.60 23.77 -21.18
CA THR A 150 5.98 22.57 -21.95
C THR A 150 6.57 21.49 -21.06
N VAL A 151 6.13 20.25 -21.26
CA VAL A 151 6.75 19.02 -20.75
C VAL A 151 7.37 18.27 -21.92
N VAL A 152 8.64 17.89 -21.79
CA VAL A 152 9.40 17.11 -22.79
C VAL A 152 9.63 15.70 -22.25
N PHE A 153 9.41 14.70 -23.09
CA PHE A 153 9.61 13.28 -22.78
C PHE A 153 10.95 12.77 -23.33
N GLN A 154 11.41 11.62 -22.85
CA GLN A 154 12.71 11.05 -23.23
C GLN A 154 12.79 10.62 -24.71
N ASP A 155 11.64 10.37 -25.35
CA ASP A 155 11.54 10.14 -26.80
C ASP A 155 11.70 11.43 -27.64
N GLY A 156 11.80 12.60 -27.00
CA GLY A 156 11.92 13.92 -27.62
C GLY A 156 10.57 14.58 -27.98
N SER A 157 9.44 13.89 -27.75
CA SER A 157 8.11 14.50 -27.89
C SER A 157 7.86 15.52 -26.78
N SER A 158 6.92 16.45 -27.03
CA SER A 158 6.58 17.48 -26.05
C SER A 158 5.12 17.88 -26.12
N VAL A 159 4.59 18.32 -24.98
CA VAL A 159 3.18 18.67 -24.79
C VAL A 159 3.09 19.89 -23.86
N GLN A 160 2.18 20.80 -24.16
CA GLN A 160 1.79 21.90 -23.26
C GLN A 160 0.79 21.36 -22.24
N VAL A 161 1.16 21.39 -20.96
CA VAL A 161 0.40 20.72 -19.88
C VAL A 161 -0.07 21.77 -18.87
N ASP A 162 -1.33 21.65 -18.44
CA ASP A 162 -1.91 22.52 -17.41
C ASP A 162 -1.74 21.95 -16.00
N VAL A 163 -1.81 20.61 -15.89
CA VAL A 163 -1.82 19.89 -14.61
C VAL A 163 -0.93 18.66 -14.67
N ILE A 164 -0.08 18.47 -13.64
CA ILE A 164 0.65 17.23 -13.39
C ILE A 164 0.07 16.52 -12.15
N ILE A 165 -0.35 15.26 -12.32
CA ILE A 165 -0.81 14.37 -11.25
C ILE A 165 0.24 13.29 -10.99
N HIS A 166 0.85 13.33 -9.82
CA HIS A 166 1.75 12.28 -9.34
C HIS A 166 0.94 11.07 -8.87
N CYS A 167 0.93 10.00 -9.67
CA CYS A 167 0.40 8.69 -9.33
C CYS A 167 1.54 7.73 -8.95
N THR A 168 2.50 8.23 -8.19
CA THR A 168 3.80 7.60 -7.90
C THR A 168 3.86 6.82 -6.59
N GLY A 169 2.70 6.64 -5.95
CA GLY A 169 2.55 5.81 -4.76
C GLY A 169 2.88 6.56 -3.48
N TYR A 170 3.24 5.82 -2.44
CA TYR A 170 3.29 6.34 -1.08
C TYR A 170 4.56 5.87 -0.38
N ASN A 171 4.92 6.57 0.71
CA ASN A 171 5.99 6.19 1.61
C ASN A 171 5.43 5.53 2.87
N TYR A 172 6.17 4.60 3.46
CA TYR A 172 5.90 4.21 4.85
C TYR A 172 6.27 5.37 5.77
N HIS A 173 5.37 5.71 6.69
CA HIS A 173 5.56 6.83 7.58
C HIS A 173 5.00 6.51 8.97
N PHE A 174 5.86 6.59 9.99
CA PHE A 174 5.54 6.27 11.39
C PHE A 174 6.08 7.39 12.30
N PRO A 175 5.58 8.63 12.19
CA PRO A 175 6.16 9.79 12.89
C PRO A 175 6.11 9.64 14.42
N PHE A 176 5.12 8.89 14.90
CA PHE A 176 4.89 8.58 16.31
C PHE A 176 5.88 7.55 16.88
N LEU A 177 6.44 6.66 16.07
CA LEU A 177 7.18 5.50 16.59
C LEU A 177 8.64 5.85 16.88
N LYS A 178 9.02 5.86 18.16
CA LYS A 178 10.39 6.11 18.63
C LYS A 178 11.09 4.79 18.92
N THR A 179 11.95 4.36 17.99
CA THR A 179 12.68 3.08 18.12
C THR A 179 14.20 3.26 18.30
N ASN A 180 14.68 4.50 18.49
CA ASN A 180 16.11 4.82 18.60
C ASN A 180 16.95 4.24 17.44
N GLY A 181 16.38 4.24 16.22
CA GLY A 181 17.03 3.75 15.00
C GLY A 181 17.00 2.23 14.82
N ILE A 182 16.33 1.50 15.70
CA ILE A 182 16.21 0.04 15.60
C ILE A 182 15.29 -0.38 14.46
N ILE A 183 14.25 0.41 14.18
CA ILE A 183 13.37 0.24 13.03
C ILE A 183 13.52 1.48 12.16
N THR A 184 13.90 1.28 10.91
CA THR A 184 14.09 2.35 9.95
C THR A 184 13.19 2.16 8.74
N VAL A 185 12.89 3.27 8.08
CA VAL A 185 12.31 3.29 6.74
C VAL A 185 13.38 3.85 5.81
N ASP A 186 13.90 3.02 4.90
CA ASP A 186 14.93 3.41 3.94
C ASP A 186 14.55 2.91 2.53
N ASP A 187 14.39 3.82 1.57
CA ASP A 187 13.74 3.61 0.26
C ASP A 187 12.56 2.64 0.36
N ASN A 188 11.54 2.95 1.16
CA ASN A 188 10.34 2.12 1.35
C ASN A 188 10.58 0.67 1.84
N CYS A 189 11.72 0.40 2.47
CA CYS A 189 11.93 -0.81 3.26
C CYS A 189 11.82 -0.47 4.75
N VAL A 190 10.79 -1.02 5.40
CA VAL A 190 10.61 -0.98 6.85
C VAL A 190 11.34 -2.18 7.42
N GLY A 191 12.34 -1.94 8.26
CA GLY A 191 13.18 -3.06 8.71
C GLY A 191 14.09 -2.79 9.89
N PRO A 192 14.69 -3.88 10.42
CA PRO A 192 14.46 -5.28 10.03
C PRO A 192 13.14 -5.84 10.57
N LEU A 193 12.37 -6.58 9.75
CA LEU A 193 11.10 -7.20 10.14
C LEU A 193 11.06 -8.68 9.74
N TYR A 194 11.05 -9.57 10.74
CA TYR A 194 10.78 -10.99 10.55
C TYR A 194 9.39 -11.18 9.97
N LYS A 195 9.34 -11.82 8.80
CA LYS A 195 8.11 -12.09 8.03
C LYS A 195 7.23 -10.84 7.84
N HIS A 196 7.87 -9.67 7.73
CA HIS A 196 7.24 -8.35 7.56
C HIS A 196 6.31 -7.90 8.71
N VAL A 197 6.41 -8.56 9.89
CA VAL A 197 5.53 -8.31 11.05
C VAL A 197 6.33 -7.93 12.28
N PHE A 198 7.34 -8.73 12.66
CA PHE A 198 8.01 -8.59 13.94
C PHE A 198 9.42 -8.00 13.82
N PRO A 199 9.74 -6.87 14.48
CA PRO A 199 11.12 -6.45 14.65
C PRO A 199 11.84 -7.44 15.58
N PRO A 200 12.90 -8.15 15.14
CA PRO A 200 13.53 -9.20 15.96
C PRO A 200 14.02 -8.73 17.34
N SER A 201 14.39 -7.46 17.46
CA SER A 201 14.84 -6.81 18.70
C SER A 201 13.73 -6.53 19.72
N HIS A 202 12.48 -6.45 19.29
CA HIS A 202 11.33 -6.08 20.12
C HIS A 202 10.20 -7.12 20.08
N ALA A 203 10.36 -8.20 19.33
CA ALA A 203 9.41 -9.28 19.27
C ALA A 203 9.26 -9.96 20.65
N PRO A 204 8.02 -10.30 21.08
CA PRO A 204 6.75 -10.04 20.40
C PRO A 204 6.08 -8.71 20.78
N SER A 205 6.68 -7.91 21.67
CA SER A 205 6.08 -6.69 22.23
C SER A 205 5.84 -5.56 21.22
N LEU A 206 6.43 -5.62 20.02
CA LEU A 206 6.09 -4.74 18.91
C LEU A 206 5.85 -5.58 17.66
N ALA A 207 4.75 -5.30 16.96
CA ALA A 207 4.40 -5.94 15.70
C ALA A 207 3.78 -4.92 14.73
N PHE A 208 3.79 -5.25 13.45
CA PHE A 208 3.15 -4.48 12.39
C PHE A 208 2.16 -5.36 11.64
N ILE A 209 0.99 -4.83 11.32
CA ILE A 209 0.03 -5.47 10.43
C ILE A 209 -0.09 -4.64 9.17
N GLY A 210 -0.05 -5.32 8.03
CA GLY A 210 -0.33 -4.70 6.74
C GLY A 210 0.83 -3.96 6.09
N ILE A 211 2.07 -4.29 6.45
CA ILE A 211 3.25 -3.77 5.72
C ILE A 211 3.29 -4.27 4.26
N PRO A 212 3.01 -5.54 3.93
CA PRO A 212 3.13 -5.98 2.54
C PRO A 212 2.10 -5.36 1.58
N TRP A 213 2.52 -5.13 0.34
CA TRP A 213 1.68 -4.57 -0.73
C TRP A 213 1.69 -5.45 -2.00
N LYS A 214 0.76 -5.19 -2.93
CA LYS A 214 0.35 -6.11 -4.01
C LYS A 214 -0.17 -7.44 -3.46
N VAL A 215 -1.12 -7.35 -2.54
CA VAL A 215 -1.75 -8.46 -1.82
C VAL A 215 -3.27 -8.35 -1.86
N ALA A 216 -3.98 -9.42 -1.51
CA ALA A 216 -5.36 -9.41 -1.05
C ALA A 216 -5.39 -8.99 0.44
N PRO A 217 -5.69 -7.71 0.75
CA PRO A 217 -5.32 -7.11 2.03
C PRO A 217 -6.04 -7.73 3.23
N PHE A 218 -7.36 -7.94 3.15
CA PHE A 218 -8.14 -8.39 4.30
C PHE A 218 -7.75 -9.80 4.76
N LEU A 219 -7.50 -10.72 3.83
CA LEU A 219 -7.02 -12.06 4.17
C LEU A 219 -5.65 -12.00 4.86
N MET A 220 -4.74 -11.19 4.33
CA MET A 220 -3.42 -11.00 4.92
C MET A 220 -3.51 -10.39 6.33
N PHE A 221 -4.32 -9.33 6.51
CA PHE A 221 -4.49 -8.68 7.81
C PHE A 221 -5.09 -9.64 8.83
N GLU A 222 -6.08 -10.45 8.44
CA GLU A 222 -6.68 -11.47 9.29
C GLU A 222 -5.62 -12.51 9.72
N LEU A 223 -4.84 -13.05 8.79
CA LEU A 223 -3.84 -14.07 9.10
C LEU A 223 -2.69 -13.50 9.95
N GLN A 224 -2.20 -12.31 9.63
CA GLN A 224 -1.18 -11.62 10.44
C GLN A 224 -1.69 -11.33 11.86
N SER A 225 -2.91 -10.82 12.00
CA SER A 225 -3.49 -10.52 13.31
C SER A 225 -3.71 -11.77 14.16
N LYS A 226 -4.22 -12.88 13.58
CA LYS A 226 -4.34 -14.17 14.29
C LYS A 226 -2.98 -14.70 14.74
N TRP A 227 -1.95 -14.56 13.90
CA TRP A 227 -0.60 -14.98 14.26
C TRP A 227 -0.04 -14.13 15.40
N VAL A 228 -0.12 -12.80 15.29
CA VAL A 228 0.31 -11.87 16.34
C VAL A 228 -0.41 -12.13 17.66
N ALA A 229 -1.73 -12.33 17.64
CA ALA A 229 -2.51 -12.65 18.82
C ALA A 229 -2.11 -14.01 19.44
N GLY A 230 -1.87 -15.03 18.60
CA GLY A 230 -1.37 -16.34 19.06
C GLY A 230 0.01 -16.24 19.72
N VAL A 231 0.88 -15.37 19.20
CA VAL A 231 2.20 -15.11 19.78
C VAL A 231 2.10 -14.35 21.11
N LEU A 232 1.32 -13.26 21.16
CA LEU A 232 1.14 -12.45 22.37
C LEU A 232 0.48 -13.25 23.52
N SER A 233 -0.45 -14.15 23.18
CA SER A 233 -1.08 -15.08 24.13
C SER A 233 -0.20 -16.28 24.52
N ARG A 234 1.02 -16.38 23.96
CA ARG A 234 1.97 -17.49 24.16
C ARG A 234 1.48 -18.85 23.66
N ARG A 235 0.42 -18.89 22.83
CA ARG A 235 -0.05 -20.10 22.15
C ARG A 235 0.88 -20.50 21.01
N ILE A 236 1.50 -19.52 20.35
CA ILE A 236 2.44 -19.70 19.24
C ILE A 236 3.80 -19.18 19.69
N SER A 237 4.84 -20.00 19.58
CA SER A 237 6.22 -19.57 19.87
C SER A 237 6.86 -18.93 18.64
N LEU A 238 7.62 -17.85 18.84
CA LEU A 238 8.53 -17.34 17.82
C LEU A 238 9.88 -18.06 17.88
N PRO A 239 10.63 -18.09 16.77
CA PRO A 239 12.05 -18.43 16.80
C PRO A 239 12.85 -17.48 17.70
N THR A 240 14.10 -17.84 17.97
CA THR A 240 15.04 -16.94 18.66
C THR A 240 15.26 -15.65 17.85
N LYS A 241 15.73 -14.60 18.53
CA LYS A 241 16.07 -13.33 17.89
C LYS A 241 17.10 -13.52 16.77
N GLU A 242 18.07 -14.39 16.99
CA GLU A 242 19.16 -14.69 16.06
C GLU A 242 18.61 -15.38 14.80
N GLU A 243 17.72 -16.37 14.96
CA GLU A 243 17.06 -17.04 13.83
C GLU A 243 16.17 -16.07 13.03
N MET A 244 15.42 -15.19 13.72
CA MET A 244 14.62 -14.17 13.06
C MET A 244 15.48 -13.17 12.27
N LEU A 245 16.63 -12.76 12.81
CA LEU A 245 17.57 -11.89 12.09
C LEU A 245 18.19 -12.59 10.89
N GLU A 246 18.51 -13.88 11.00
CA GLU A 246 19.05 -14.66 9.89
C GLU A 246 18.03 -14.81 8.75
N ASP A 247 16.76 -15.06 9.07
CA ASP A 247 15.67 -15.09 8.07
C ASP A 247 15.53 -13.75 7.33
N VAL A 248 15.60 -12.62 8.06
CA VAL A 248 15.55 -11.28 7.46
C VAL A 248 16.74 -11.04 6.53
N LYS A 249 17.96 -11.41 6.95
CA LYS A 249 19.16 -11.28 6.12
C LYS A 249 19.05 -12.14 4.86
N ALA A 250 18.63 -13.40 4.99
CA ALA A 250 18.43 -14.30 3.86
C ALA A 250 17.44 -13.72 2.84
N TRP A 251 16.34 -13.12 3.32
CA TRP A 251 15.38 -12.41 2.45
C TRP A 251 16.02 -11.23 1.71
N TYR A 252 16.79 -10.39 2.40
CA TYR A 252 17.49 -9.27 1.77
C TYR A 252 18.50 -9.74 0.72
N SER A 253 19.29 -10.76 1.02
CA SER A 253 20.24 -11.35 0.06
C SER A 253 19.54 -11.95 -1.15
N GLN A 254 18.36 -12.56 -0.98
CA GLN A 254 17.57 -13.07 -2.09
C GLN A 254 17.14 -11.92 -3.03
N LEU A 255 16.64 -10.82 -2.48
CA LEU A 255 16.23 -9.65 -3.28
C LEU A 255 17.42 -9.01 -4.01
N GLU A 256 18.55 -8.85 -3.33
CA GLU A 256 19.77 -8.31 -3.92
C GLU A 256 20.27 -9.20 -5.07
N SER A 257 20.32 -10.52 -4.86
CA SER A 257 20.73 -11.48 -5.91
C SER A 257 19.81 -11.49 -7.13
N ALA A 258 18.54 -11.16 -6.94
CA ALA A 258 17.56 -11.00 -8.02
C ALA A 258 17.62 -9.62 -8.70
N GLY A 259 18.48 -8.70 -8.23
CA GLY A 259 18.56 -7.33 -8.72
C GLY A 259 17.35 -6.46 -8.33
N TRP A 260 16.62 -6.82 -7.27
CA TRP A 260 15.43 -6.10 -6.83
C TRP A 260 15.82 -4.90 -5.95
N PRO A 261 15.37 -3.68 -6.30
CA PRO A 261 15.57 -2.51 -5.45
C PRO A 261 14.93 -2.64 -4.06
N LYS A 262 15.52 -1.97 -3.07
CA LYS A 262 15.09 -1.97 -1.66
C LYS A 262 13.61 -1.61 -1.46
N ARG A 263 13.07 -0.65 -2.21
CA ARG A 263 11.61 -0.33 -2.22
C ARG A 263 10.66 -1.47 -2.52
N TYR A 264 11.14 -2.59 -3.04
CA TYR A 264 10.33 -3.78 -3.30
C TYR A 264 10.44 -4.85 -2.20
N THR A 265 11.10 -4.57 -1.07
CA THR A 265 11.24 -5.51 0.05
C THR A 265 9.92 -6.09 0.54
N HIS A 266 8.84 -5.29 0.50
CA HIS A 266 7.52 -5.69 0.97
C HIS A 266 6.51 -5.95 -0.17
N ASN A 267 6.99 -6.02 -1.41
CA ASN A 267 6.14 -6.37 -2.55
C ASN A 267 5.96 -7.90 -2.58
N MET A 268 4.72 -8.35 -2.39
CA MET A 268 4.42 -9.78 -2.42
C MET A 268 4.06 -10.27 -3.81
N SER A 269 3.20 -9.56 -4.54
CA SER A 269 2.67 -10.04 -5.83
C SER A 269 2.19 -11.50 -5.68
N ASN A 270 2.68 -12.45 -6.49
CA ASN A 270 2.27 -13.85 -6.37
C ASN A 270 2.85 -14.58 -5.15
N LYS A 271 3.91 -14.06 -4.50
CA LYS A 271 4.48 -14.62 -3.27
C LYS A 271 3.50 -14.54 -2.09
N GLN A 272 2.43 -13.74 -2.20
CA GLN A 272 1.43 -13.62 -1.16
C GLN A 272 0.76 -14.96 -0.84
N PHE A 273 0.60 -15.85 -1.82
CA PHE A 273 -0.13 -17.11 -1.62
C PHE A 273 0.64 -18.03 -0.65
N GLU A 274 1.92 -18.25 -0.92
CA GLU A 274 2.81 -19.00 -0.03
C GLU A 274 2.94 -18.33 1.35
N TYR A 275 2.95 -16.99 1.38
CA TYR A 275 2.98 -16.24 2.64
C TYR A 275 1.70 -16.44 3.47
N HIS A 276 0.53 -16.41 2.84
CA HIS A 276 -0.75 -16.66 3.50
C HIS A 276 -0.84 -18.09 4.03
N ASP A 277 -0.44 -19.09 3.24
CA ASP A 277 -0.41 -20.48 3.69
C ASP A 277 0.58 -20.70 4.83
N TRP A 278 1.73 -20.02 4.78
CA TRP A 278 2.71 -20.04 5.87
C TRP A 278 2.11 -19.47 7.17
N LEU A 279 1.41 -18.33 7.11
CA LEU A 279 0.73 -17.73 8.27
C LEU A 279 -0.41 -18.62 8.78
N ALA A 280 -1.23 -19.17 7.89
CA ALA A 280 -2.31 -20.09 8.24
C ALA A 280 -1.77 -21.31 8.98
N LYS A 281 -0.67 -21.89 8.50
CA LYS A 281 0.04 -22.99 9.15
C LYS A 281 0.54 -22.60 10.55
N GLN A 282 1.09 -21.40 10.75
CA GLN A 282 1.51 -20.94 12.09
C GLN A 282 0.32 -20.88 13.06
N CYS A 283 -0.87 -20.57 12.53
CA CYS A 283 -2.09 -20.43 13.32
C CYS A 283 -2.87 -21.74 13.51
N GLU A 284 -2.35 -22.88 13.02
CA GLU A 284 -3.05 -24.18 12.97
C GLU A 284 -4.37 -24.12 12.19
N LEU A 285 -4.41 -23.29 11.15
CA LEU A 285 -5.54 -23.15 10.23
C LEU A 285 -5.32 -23.97 8.96
N PRO A 286 -6.40 -24.39 8.27
CA PRO A 286 -6.26 -24.98 6.94
C PRO A 286 -5.63 -23.96 5.96
N PRO A 287 -4.97 -24.45 4.89
CA PRO A 287 -4.48 -23.60 3.80
C PRO A 287 -5.59 -22.73 3.19
N VAL A 288 -5.21 -21.62 2.55
CA VAL A 288 -6.15 -20.75 1.86
C VAL A 288 -6.82 -21.52 0.73
N ALA A 289 -8.14 -21.38 0.61
CA ALA A 289 -8.91 -22.03 -0.45
C ALA A 289 -8.39 -21.63 -1.84
N GLU A 290 -8.11 -22.62 -2.68
CA GLU A 290 -7.45 -22.45 -3.98
C GLU A 290 -8.19 -21.48 -4.92
N TRP A 291 -9.53 -21.49 -4.90
CA TRP A 291 -10.36 -20.60 -5.71
C TRP A 291 -10.02 -19.11 -5.50
N ARG A 292 -9.56 -18.70 -4.30
CA ARG A 292 -9.17 -17.31 -4.01
C ARG A 292 -7.92 -16.90 -4.79
N ASN A 293 -6.94 -17.79 -4.86
CA ASN A 293 -5.68 -17.54 -5.57
C ASN A 293 -5.97 -17.49 -7.09
N LEU A 294 -6.77 -18.41 -7.59
CA LEU A 294 -7.19 -18.45 -8.99
C LEU A 294 -7.99 -17.20 -9.39
N MET A 295 -8.92 -16.74 -8.55
CA MET A 295 -9.66 -15.49 -8.80
C MET A 295 -8.73 -14.27 -8.80
N TYR A 296 -7.78 -14.19 -7.88
CA TYR A 296 -6.81 -13.09 -7.86
C TYR A 296 -6.00 -13.04 -9.15
N GLU A 297 -5.54 -14.18 -9.64
CA GLU A 297 -4.81 -14.28 -10.92
C GLU A 297 -5.70 -13.95 -12.12
N ALA A 298 -6.93 -14.48 -12.16
CA ALA A 298 -7.90 -14.21 -13.22
C ALA A 298 -8.23 -12.70 -13.31
N ALA A 299 -8.57 -12.07 -12.19
CA ALA A 299 -8.80 -10.63 -12.11
C ALA A 299 -7.55 -9.83 -12.51
N GLY A 300 -6.36 -10.30 -12.13
CA GLY A 300 -5.09 -9.71 -12.54
C GLY A 300 -4.88 -9.73 -14.06
N LYS A 301 -5.14 -10.88 -14.71
CA LYS A 301 -5.06 -11.04 -16.17
C LYS A 301 -6.12 -10.20 -16.87
N ASN A 302 -7.36 -10.21 -16.40
CA ASN A 302 -8.46 -9.44 -16.99
C ASN A 302 -8.21 -7.93 -16.91
N ARG A 303 -7.66 -7.44 -15.79
CA ARG A 303 -7.29 -6.02 -15.66
C ARG A 303 -6.22 -5.57 -16.66
N VAL A 304 -5.31 -6.47 -17.06
CA VAL A 304 -4.31 -6.17 -18.10
C VAL A 304 -4.89 -6.27 -19.50
N ALA A 305 -5.68 -7.32 -19.77
CA ALA A 305 -6.23 -7.58 -21.09
C ALA A 305 -7.37 -6.62 -21.48
N ARG A 306 -8.25 -6.32 -20.52
CA ARG A 306 -9.45 -5.49 -20.68
C ARG A 306 -9.60 -4.51 -19.51
N PRO A 307 -8.66 -3.56 -19.32
CA PRO A 307 -8.74 -2.59 -18.22
C PRO A 307 -10.07 -1.84 -18.21
N GLU A 308 -10.69 -1.63 -19.37
CA GLU A 308 -11.97 -0.93 -19.49
C GLU A 308 -13.17 -1.70 -18.96
N SER A 309 -13.25 -3.02 -19.22
CA SER A 309 -14.45 -3.82 -18.96
C SER A 309 -14.29 -4.92 -17.91
N TYR A 310 -13.09 -5.18 -17.36
CA TYR A 310 -12.85 -6.32 -16.46
C TYR A 310 -13.73 -6.36 -15.19
N ARG A 311 -14.34 -5.24 -14.82
CA ARG A 311 -15.24 -5.13 -13.66
C ARG A 311 -16.66 -5.59 -13.99
N ASP A 312 -17.04 -5.56 -15.26
CA ASP A 312 -18.38 -5.91 -15.77
C ASP A 312 -18.35 -7.18 -16.63
N GLU A 313 -17.17 -7.59 -17.12
CA GLU A 313 -16.95 -8.75 -17.98
C GLU A 313 -15.87 -9.67 -17.38
N TRP A 314 -16.25 -10.90 -17.06
CA TRP A 314 -15.38 -11.94 -16.53
C TRP A 314 -15.74 -13.32 -17.11
N ASP A 315 -14.85 -14.30 -16.98
CA ASP A 315 -14.99 -15.64 -17.58
C ASP A 315 -14.72 -16.76 -16.56
N ASP A 316 -14.79 -16.43 -15.26
CA ASP A 316 -14.46 -17.29 -14.13
C ASP A 316 -15.66 -17.61 -13.21
N ASP A 317 -16.89 -17.70 -13.77
CA ASP A 317 -18.10 -18.07 -13.02
C ASP A 317 -18.00 -19.42 -12.29
N HIS A 318 -17.17 -20.33 -12.80
CA HIS A 318 -16.85 -21.59 -12.14
C HIS A 318 -16.12 -21.37 -10.79
N LEU A 319 -15.25 -20.36 -10.68
CA LEU A 319 -14.61 -20.00 -9.42
C LEU A 319 -15.63 -19.34 -8.47
N ILE A 320 -16.54 -18.52 -8.99
CA ILE A 320 -17.64 -17.93 -8.21
C ILE A 320 -18.47 -19.04 -7.56
N SER A 321 -18.82 -20.07 -8.33
CA SER A 321 -19.56 -21.23 -7.83
C SER A 321 -18.82 -21.98 -6.71
N GLN A 322 -17.49 -22.17 -6.84
CA GLN A 322 -16.66 -22.78 -5.79
C GLN A 322 -16.61 -21.90 -4.52
N ALA A 323 -16.51 -20.59 -4.68
CA ALA A 323 -16.53 -19.64 -3.57
C ALA A 323 -17.86 -19.69 -2.81
N GLU A 324 -18.99 -19.68 -3.53
CA GLU A 324 -20.33 -19.78 -2.95
C GLU A 324 -20.52 -21.10 -2.17
N GLU A 325 -20.03 -22.22 -2.70
CA GLU A 325 -20.09 -23.50 -2.00
C GLU A 325 -19.27 -23.48 -0.71
N ASP A 326 -18.07 -22.90 -0.73
CA ASP A 326 -17.23 -22.73 0.45
C ASP A 326 -17.91 -21.81 1.49
N PHE A 327 -18.56 -20.73 1.05
CA PHE A 327 -19.26 -19.78 1.91
C PHE A 327 -20.49 -20.36 2.64
N ARG A 328 -21.11 -21.42 2.10
CA ARG A 328 -22.23 -22.10 2.79
C ARG A 328 -21.84 -22.62 4.16
N LYS A 329 -20.56 -22.92 4.41
CA LYS A 329 -20.04 -23.34 5.72
C LYS A 329 -20.27 -22.30 6.82
N PHE A 330 -20.33 -21.02 6.46
CA PHE A 330 -20.52 -19.90 7.40
C PHE A 330 -21.98 -19.45 7.52
N SER A 331 -22.87 -19.97 6.67
CA SER A 331 -24.27 -19.53 6.58
C SER A 331 -25.20 -20.21 7.59
N TYR A 332 -24.76 -21.28 8.27
CA TYR A 332 -25.57 -22.09 9.20
C TYR A 332 -25.52 -21.64 10.68
N HIS A 333 -24.98 -20.45 10.98
CA HIS A 333 -24.89 -19.94 12.35
C HIS A 333 -25.82 -18.76 12.67
N ILE A 334 -26.81 -18.48 11.80
CA ILE A 334 -27.93 -17.59 12.14
C ILE A 334 -29.12 -18.47 12.51
N HIS A 335 -29.12 -19.01 13.72
CA HIS A 335 -30.37 -19.47 14.34
C HIS A 335 -31.02 -18.26 15.02
N LEU A 336 -32.21 -17.90 14.50
CA LEU A 336 -33.14 -16.92 15.07
C LEU A 336 -33.54 -17.27 16.51
#